data_AF-W6KAD9-F1
#
_entry.id   AF-W6KAD9-F1
#
_cell.length_a   1.000
_cell.length_b   1.000
_cell.length_c   1.000
_cell.angle_alpha   90.00
_cell.angle_beta   90.00
_cell.angle_gamma   90.00
#
_symmetry.space_group_name_H-M   'P 1'
#
loop_
_entity.id
_entity.type
_entity.pdbx_description
1 polymer ?
#
loop_
_entity_poly.entity_id
_entity_poly.type
_entity_poly.pdbx_seq_one_letter_code
_entity_poly.pdbx_strand_id
1 'polypeptide(L)'
;MNNTTALTRTPLSLLANAINHHHDLVKSHTKGMLLEAQAAGEKLLQAKKEVEHGEFKPWIAENCWFSYATAKRYMRVAKLHDKGLKVEPFEDGMAAFLDAHAEKKERPAQLNASHFHEEDAEYVLKLNALVERGVGGEADNAARKLDVHAARFGMTGEEVVEKALKVKPEVVENPIEDAMNAEVERLLKPYLSMNKGELLHVILDFVLAQGGK
;
A
#
# COMPACT_ATOMS: atom_id res chain seq x y z
N MET A 1 54.29 -30.09 47.93
CA MET A 1 53.43 -28.91 47.64
C MET A 1 53.12 -28.92 46.16
N ASN A 2 52.15 -29.72 45.70
CA ASN A 2 51.92 -29.88 44.26
C ASN A 2 50.44 -30.17 44.00
N ASN A 3 49.57 -29.15 44.09
CA ASN A 3 48.23 -29.21 43.51
C ASN A 3 48.27 -28.49 42.16
N THR A 4 48.72 -29.22 41.15
CA THR A 4 48.67 -28.78 39.76
C THR A 4 47.24 -28.96 39.28
N THR A 5 46.51 -27.85 39.22
CA THR A 5 45.19 -27.71 38.59
C THR A 5 45.28 -28.19 37.14
N ALA A 6 44.95 -29.46 36.91
CA ALA A 6 44.76 -29.99 35.56
C ALA A 6 43.48 -29.36 35.00
N LEU A 7 43.64 -28.41 34.07
CA LEU A 7 42.54 -27.85 33.29
C LEU A 7 41.88 -28.99 32.50
N THR A 8 40.74 -29.48 32.98
CA THR A 8 39.97 -30.54 32.33
C THR A 8 39.36 -30.00 31.05
N ARG A 9 39.90 -30.45 29.91
CA ARG A 9 39.37 -30.12 28.57
C ARG A 9 37.96 -30.69 28.42
N THR A 10 36.98 -29.85 28.11
CA THR A 10 35.60 -30.29 27.85
C THR A 10 35.56 -31.25 26.65
N PRO A 11 34.97 -32.45 26.79
CA PRO A 11 34.75 -33.36 25.68
C PRO A 11 33.98 -32.70 24.53
N LEU A 12 34.39 -32.95 23.29
CA LEU A 12 33.74 -32.39 22.10
C LEU A 12 32.26 -32.78 21.99
N SER A 13 31.87 -33.96 22.48
CA SER A 13 30.47 -34.39 22.52
C SER A 13 29.59 -33.53 23.44
N LEU A 14 30.11 -33.10 24.59
CA LEU A 14 29.38 -32.19 25.47
C LEU A 14 29.23 -30.80 24.85
N LEU A 15 30.28 -30.33 24.17
CA LEU A 15 30.20 -29.07 23.42
C LEU A 15 29.17 -29.16 22.29
N ALA A 16 29.16 -30.25 21.52
CA ALA A 16 28.18 -30.46 20.46
C ALA A 16 26.74 -30.46 20.99
N ASN A 17 26.49 -31.13 22.13
CA ASN A 17 25.16 -31.13 22.76
C ASN A 17 24.73 -29.72 23.20
N ALA A 18 25.64 -28.95 23.80
CA ALA A 18 25.36 -27.58 24.21
C ALA A 18 25.08 -26.66 23.00
N ILE A 19 25.85 -26.81 21.92
CA ILE A 19 25.64 -26.08 20.66
C ILE A 19 24.25 -26.37 20.10
N ASN A 20 23.88 -27.65 19.99
CA ASN A 20 22.58 -28.05 19.46
C ASN A 20 21.43 -27.53 20.34
N HIS A 21 21.59 -27.60 21.67
CA HIS A 21 20.61 -27.04 22.59
C HIS A 21 20.41 -25.52 22.40
N HIS A 22 21.50 -24.76 22.30
CA HIS A 22 21.41 -23.32 22.04
C HIS A 22 20.81 -23.01 20.67
N HIS A 23 21.08 -23.83 19.65
CA HIS A 23 20.47 -23.70 18.33
C HIS A 23 18.95 -23.92 18.37
N ASP A 24 18.47 -24.92 19.11
CA ASP A 24 17.03 -25.17 19.30
C ASP A 24 16.34 -24.03 20.08
N LEU A 25 17.04 -23.41 21.04
CA LEU A 25 16.56 -22.21 21.73
C LEU A 25 16.45 -21.02 20.78
N VAL A 26 17.42 -20.80 19.88
CA VAL A 26 17.33 -19.75 18.85
C VAL A 26 16.08 -19.94 17.98
N LYS A 27 15.83 -21.16 17.49
CA LYS A 27 14.63 -21.49 16.71
C LYS A 27 13.33 -21.15 17.46
N SER A 28 13.29 -21.50 18.74
CA SER A 28 12.14 -21.24 19.61
C SER A 28 11.93 -19.75 19.85
N HIS A 29 13.00 -18.99 20.09
CA HIS A 29 12.94 -17.54 20.25
C HIS A 29 12.54 -16.82 18.96
N THR A 30 12.99 -17.29 17.79
CA THR A 30 12.54 -16.75 16.50
C THR A 30 11.04 -16.96 16.31
N LYS A 31 10.50 -18.16 16.62
CA LYS A 31 9.06 -18.41 16.60
C LYS A 31 8.32 -17.42 17.51
N GLY A 32 8.79 -17.27 18.76
CA GLY A 32 8.23 -16.31 19.71
C GLY A 32 8.23 -14.87 19.18
N MET A 33 9.37 -14.41 18.64
CA MET A 33 9.48 -13.10 18.02
C MET A 33 8.47 -12.88 16.89
N LEU A 34 8.25 -13.88 16.04
CA LEU A 34 7.29 -13.79 14.93
C LEU A 34 5.84 -13.74 15.43
N LEU A 35 5.50 -14.50 16.49
CA LEU A 35 4.19 -14.44 17.14
C LEU A 35 3.93 -13.06 17.77
N GLU A 36 4.91 -12.50 18.47
CA GLU A 36 4.80 -11.16 19.05
C GLU A 36 4.68 -10.08 17.96
N ALA A 37 5.44 -10.22 16.87
CA ALA A 37 5.34 -9.34 15.70
C ALA A 37 3.97 -9.42 15.02
N GLN A 38 3.38 -10.62 14.95
CA GLN A 38 2.02 -10.82 14.45
C GLN A 38 1.01 -10.07 15.34
N ALA A 39 1.02 -10.33 16.66
CA ALA A 39 0.09 -9.71 17.60
C ALA A 39 0.20 -8.17 17.59
N ALA A 40 1.43 -7.63 17.61
CA ALA A 40 1.66 -6.20 17.44
C ALA A 40 1.13 -5.69 16.09
N GLY A 41 1.36 -6.45 15.01
CA GLY A 41 0.86 -6.13 13.67
C GLY A 41 -0.66 -6.04 13.58
N GLU A 42 -1.38 -6.93 14.26
CA GLU A 42 -2.85 -6.92 14.33
C GLU A 42 -3.35 -5.65 15.04
N LYS A 43 -2.72 -5.27 16.16
CA LYS A 43 -3.04 -4.01 16.87
C LYS A 43 -2.72 -2.78 16.05
N LEU A 44 -1.60 -2.78 15.33
CA LEU A 44 -1.24 -1.70 14.40
C LEU A 44 -2.24 -1.58 13.25
N LEU A 45 -2.75 -2.70 12.73
CA LEU A 45 -3.80 -2.69 11.70
C LEU A 45 -5.13 -2.16 12.22
N GLN A 46 -5.48 -2.45 13.48
CA GLN A 46 -6.65 -1.88 14.16
C GLN A 46 -6.47 -0.36 14.32
N ALA A 47 -5.37 0.08 14.94
CA ALA A 47 -5.08 1.50 15.14
C ALA A 47 -5.08 2.28 13.81
N LYS A 48 -4.53 1.71 12.74
CA LYS A 48 -4.51 2.35 11.42
C LYS A 48 -5.91 2.64 10.84
N LYS A 49 -6.95 1.89 11.24
CA LYS A 49 -8.33 2.13 10.79
C LYS A 49 -8.97 3.32 11.51
N GLU A 50 -8.54 3.58 12.73
CA GLU A 50 -9.08 4.66 13.58
C GLU A 50 -8.38 6.00 13.33
N VAL A 51 -7.12 5.97 12.87
CA VAL A 51 -6.33 7.17 12.61
C VAL A 51 -6.67 7.76 11.24
N GLU A 52 -6.81 9.09 11.19
CA GLU A 52 -7.07 9.83 9.95
C GLU A 52 -6.00 9.56 8.87
N HIS A 53 -6.41 9.74 7.61
CA HIS A 53 -5.50 9.54 6.48
C HIS A 53 -4.30 10.48 6.57
N GLY A 54 -3.09 9.92 6.49
CA GLY A 54 -1.83 10.68 6.61
C GLY A 54 -1.24 10.70 8.02
N GLU A 55 -2.07 10.55 9.06
CA GLU A 55 -1.66 10.73 10.46
C GLU A 55 -1.07 9.47 11.12
N PHE A 56 -1.19 8.31 10.47
CA PHE A 56 -0.71 7.06 11.06
C PHE A 56 0.81 7.05 11.32
N LYS A 57 1.61 7.66 10.45
CA LYS A 57 3.07 7.70 10.64
C LYS A 57 3.48 8.62 11.81
N PRO A 58 2.98 9.87 11.92
CA PRO A 58 3.12 10.69 13.11
C PRO A 58 2.68 9.97 14.39
N TRP A 59 1.50 9.34 14.36
CA TRP A 59 0.95 8.62 15.50
C TRP A 59 1.89 7.52 16.01
N ILE A 60 2.53 6.75 15.11
CA ILE A 60 3.52 5.74 15.51
C ILE A 60 4.73 6.37 16.21
N ALA A 61 5.22 7.49 15.71
CA ALA A 61 6.40 8.15 16.28
C ALA A 61 6.13 8.66 17.71
N GLU A 62 4.89 9.05 18.00
CA GLU A 62 4.47 9.53 19.31
C GLU A 62 4.10 8.39 20.28
N ASN A 63 3.46 7.33 19.79
CA ASN A 63 2.83 6.31 20.65
C ASN A 63 3.61 5.00 20.77
N CYS A 64 4.63 4.77 19.94
CA CYS A 64 5.37 3.49 19.90
C CYS A 64 6.87 3.70 20.08
N TRP A 65 7.52 2.79 20.82
CA TRP A 65 8.98 2.81 21.04
C TRP A 65 9.79 2.22 19.87
N PHE A 66 9.20 2.12 18.69
CA PHE A 66 9.83 1.55 17.51
C PHE A 66 9.53 2.37 16.27
N SER A 67 10.38 2.22 15.26
CA SER A 67 10.25 2.97 14.01
C SER A 67 9.01 2.58 13.21
N TYR A 68 8.54 3.49 12.35
CA TYR A 68 7.52 3.17 11.35
C TYR A 68 7.93 2.02 10.42
N ALA A 69 9.22 1.85 10.14
CA ALA A 69 9.71 0.71 9.35
C ALA A 69 9.45 -0.63 10.08
N THR A 70 9.67 -0.67 11.39
CA THR A 70 9.34 -1.84 12.23
C THR A 70 7.83 -2.09 12.26
N ALA A 71 7.02 -1.04 12.46
CA ALA A 71 5.56 -1.12 12.42
C ALA A 71 5.07 -1.79 11.12
N LYS A 72 5.60 -1.36 9.97
CA LYS A 72 5.27 -1.96 8.67
C LYS A 72 5.64 -3.44 8.59
N ARG A 73 6.76 -3.87 9.18
CA ARG A 73 7.14 -5.30 9.20
C ARG A 73 6.16 -6.12 10.02
N TYR A 74 5.79 -5.66 11.22
CA TYR A 74 4.79 -6.32 12.06
C TYR A 74 3.44 -6.44 11.36
N MET A 75 2.95 -5.36 10.75
CA MET A 75 1.72 -5.39 9.96
C MET A 75 1.80 -6.35 8.76
N ARG A 76 2.98 -6.52 8.14
CA ARG A 76 3.16 -7.52 7.07
C ARG A 76 3.07 -8.94 7.60
N VAL A 77 3.68 -9.22 8.77
CA VAL A 77 3.56 -10.54 9.43
C VAL A 77 2.09 -10.85 9.74
N ALA A 78 1.37 -9.91 10.34
CA ALA A 78 -0.07 -10.07 10.62
C ALA A 78 -0.91 -10.33 9.37
N LYS A 79 -0.63 -9.64 8.26
CA LYS A 79 -1.31 -9.88 6.98
C LYS A 79 -1.01 -11.25 6.37
N LEU A 80 0.20 -11.77 6.54
CA LEU A 80 0.54 -13.12 6.08
C LEU A 80 -0.24 -14.17 6.91
N HIS A 81 -0.36 -13.95 8.22
CA HIS A 81 -1.17 -14.80 9.08
C HIS A 81 -2.65 -14.79 8.69
N ASP A 82 -3.23 -13.62 8.42
CA ASP A 82 -4.61 -13.47 7.93
C ASP A 82 -4.85 -14.23 6.62
N LYS A 83 -3.81 -14.36 5.78
CA LYS A 83 -3.82 -15.19 4.56
C LYS A 83 -3.63 -16.70 4.82
N GLY A 84 -3.62 -17.14 6.07
CA GLY A 84 -3.51 -18.54 6.46
C GLY A 84 -2.09 -19.04 6.70
N LEU A 85 -1.07 -18.17 6.65
CA LEU A 85 0.30 -18.57 6.97
C LEU A 85 0.45 -18.82 8.48
N LYS A 86 0.84 -20.03 8.86
CA LYS A 86 1.14 -20.37 10.25
C LYS A 86 2.58 -19.96 10.60
N VAL A 87 2.74 -19.32 11.76
CA VAL A 87 4.07 -19.00 12.29
C VAL A 87 4.69 -20.26 12.88
N GLU A 88 5.73 -20.75 12.23
CA GLU A 88 6.52 -21.91 12.66
C GLU A 88 7.96 -21.51 13.02
N PRO A 89 8.74 -22.39 13.69
CA PRO A 89 10.15 -22.13 13.91
C PRO A 89 10.85 -21.81 12.59
N PHE A 90 11.59 -20.71 12.59
CA PHE A 90 12.30 -20.21 11.42
C PHE A 90 13.77 -20.02 11.80
N GLU A 91 14.68 -20.42 10.91
CA GLU A 91 16.12 -20.41 11.22
C GLU A 91 16.70 -18.99 11.14
N ASP A 92 16.12 -18.14 10.29
CA ASP A 92 16.58 -16.78 10.08
C ASP A 92 15.72 -15.74 10.83
N GLY A 93 16.10 -14.46 10.70
CA GLY A 93 15.35 -13.36 11.30
C GLY A 93 14.05 -13.01 10.56
N MET A 94 13.29 -12.09 11.14
CA MET A 94 12.02 -11.59 10.59
C MET A 94 12.11 -11.05 9.16
N ALA A 95 13.24 -10.46 8.78
CA ALA A 95 13.46 -9.96 7.42
C ALA A 95 13.44 -11.11 6.40
N ALA A 96 14.23 -12.16 6.65
CA ALA A 96 14.27 -13.36 5.82
C ALA A 96 12.91 -14.08 5.81
N PHE A 97 12.19 -14.11 6.94
CA PHE A 97 10.82 -14.65 6.99
C PHE A 97 9.89 -13.90 6.03
N LEU A 98 9.93 -12.56 6.05
CA LEU A 98 9.12 -11.72 5.19
C LEU A 98 9.51 -11.80 3.71
N ASP A 99 10.77 -12.06 3.41
CA ASP A 99 11.27 -12.20 2.05
C ASP A 99 10.92 -13.59 1.48
N ALA A 100 11.06 -14.65 2.28
CA ALA A 100 10.66 -16.01 1.92
C ALA A 100 9.16 -16.12 1.61
N HIS A 101 8.34 -15.30 2.27
CA HIS A 101 6.88 -15.25 2.09
C HIS A 101 6.42 -14.00 1.35
N ALA A 102 7.33 -13.25 0.72
CA ALA A 102 6.94 -12.17 -0.13
C ALA A 102 6.22 -12.75 -1.35
N GLU A 103 4.96 -12.38 -1.56
CA GLU A 103 4.31 -12.59 -2.85
C GLU A 103 5.21 -11.96 -3.91
N LYS A 104 5.70 -12.77 -4.85
CA LYS A 104 6.26 -12.25 -6.09
C LYS A 104 5.10 -11.59 -6.82
N LYS A 105 4.86 -10.31 -6.51
CA LYS A 105 4.05 -9.45 -7.34
C LYS A 105 4.82 -9.30 -8.63
N GLU A 106 4.53 -10.15 -9.61
CA GLU A 106 4.80 -9.80 -10.99
C GLU A 106 4.16 -8.42 -11.19
N ARG A 107 4.99 -7.42 -11.53
CA ARG A 107 4.44 -6.10 -11.79
C ARG A 107 3.45 -6.28 -12.94
N PRO A 108 2.22 -5.73 -12.88
CA PRO A 108 1.31 -5.73 -14.03
C PRO A 108 1.99 -5.21 -15.30
N ALA A 109 3.03 -4.39 -15.13
CA ALA A 109 3.91 -3.90 -16.18
C ALA A 109 4.64 -4.98 -16.99
N GLN A 110 4.93 -6.17 -16.43
CA GLN A 110 5.69 -7.22 -17.12
C GLN A 110 4.81 -8.16 -17.95
N LEU A 111 3.54 -8.34 -17.58
CA LEU A 111 2.63 -9.24 -18.32
C LEU A 111 2.07 -8.60 -19.60
N ASN A 112 1.94 -7.26 -19.65
CA ASN A 112 1.20 -6.57 -20.73
C ASN A 112 2.07 -5.59 -21.56
N ALA A 113 3.40 -5.52 -21.38
CA ALA A 113 4.22 -4.55 -22.11
C ALA A 113 4.37 -4.83 -23.62
N SER A 114 4.05 -6.05 -24.08
CA SER A 114 4.24 -6.44 -25.48
C SER A 114 3.12 -5.99 -26.42
N HIS A 115 1.97 -5.56 -25.90
CA HIS A 115 0.84 -5.14 -26.74
C HIS A 115 0.03 -4.04 -26.04
N PHE A 116 -0.38 -3.02 -26.80
CA PHE A 116 -1.17 -1.90 -26.30
C PHE A 116 -2.65 -2.26 -26.44
N HIS A 117 -3.33 -2.57 -25.34
CA HIS A 117 -4.71 -3.05 -25.34
C HIS A 117 -5.73 -1.92 -25.13
N GLU A 118 -7.00 -2.24 -25.30
CA GLU A 118 -8.13 -1.32 -25.04
C GLU A 118 -8.12 -0.79 -23.60
N GLU A 119 -7.78 -1.63 -22.62
CA GLU A 119 -7.63 -1.21 -21.22
C GLU A 119 -6.50 -0.18 -21.02
N ASP A 120 -5.40 -0.31 -21.76
CA ASP A 120 -4.31 0.67 -21.73
C ASP A 120 -4.78 2.00 -22.36
N ALA A 121 -5.56 1.93 -23.44
CA ALA A 121 -6.16 3.11 -24.07
C ALA A 121 -7.12 3.84 -23.11
N GLU A 122 -8.01 3.12 -22.43
CA GLU A 122 -8.91 3.70 -21.43
C GLU A 122 -8.16 4.36 -20.27
N TYR A 123 -7.14 3.67 -19.76
CA TYR A 123 -6.31 4.19 -18.68
C TYR A 123 -5.57 5.47 -19.09
N VAL A 124 -5.00 5.48 -20.28
CA VAL A 124 -4.30 6.64 -20.87
C VAL A 124 -5.25 7.81 -21.07
N LEU A 125 -6.44 7.60 -21.66
CA LEU A 125 -7.43 8.66 -21.87
C LEU A 125 -7.93 9.24 -20.55
N LYS A 126 -8.11 8.40 -19.52
CA LYS A 126 -8.46 8.87 -18.17
C LYS A 126 -7.36 9.74 -17.56
N LEU A 127 -6.09 9.34 -17.72
CA LEU A 127 -4.97 10.15 -17.27
C LEU A 127 -4.89 11.47 -18.03
N ASN A 128 -5.07 11.47 -19.36
CA ASN A 128 -5.09 12.68 -20.17
C ASN A 128 -6.20 13.64 -19.73
N ALA A 129 -7.42 13.14 -19.53
CA ALA A 129 -8.52 13.95 -19.01
C ALA A 129 -8.21 14.55 -17.64
N LEU A 130 -7.51 13.82 -16.76
CA LEU A 130 -7.06 14.33 -15.46
C LEU A 130 -5.91 15.34 -15.56
N VAL A 131 -5.05 15.24 -16.58
CA VAL A 131 -4.04 16.26 -16.89
C VAL A 131 -4.73 17.56 -17.32
N GLU A 132 -5.77 17.46 -18.14
CA GLU A 132 -6.50 18.62 -18.68
C GLU A 132 -7.39 19.31 -17.64
N ARG A 133 -8.08 18.52 -16.80
CA ARG A 133 -9.14 19.03 -15.89
C ARG A 133 -8.82 18.91 -14.39
N GLY A 134 -7.68 18.32 -14.03
CA GLY A 134 -7.30 18.07 -12.64
C GLY A 134 -7.06 19.37 -11.86
N VAL A 135 -7.36 19.33 -10.56
CA VAL A 135 -7.17 20.49 -9.66
C VAL A 135 -6.04 20.25 -8.65
N GLY A 136 -5.28 21.31 -8.35
CA GLY A 136 -4.12 21.21 -7.47
C GLY A 136 -3.06 20.25 -8.02
N GLY A 137 -2.44 19.44 -7.15
CA GLY A 137 -1.40 18.48 -7.54
C GLY A 137 -1.91 17.22 -8.27
N GLU A 138 -3.19 17.16 -8.61
CA GLU A 138 -3.78 16.02 -9.34
C GLU A 138 -3.28 15.97 -10.79
N ALA A 139 -3.23 17.11 -11.49
CA ALA A 139 -2.76 17.22 -12.86
C ALA A 139 -1.28 16.79 -12.98
N ASP A 140 -0.42 17.29 -12.10
CA ASP A 140 1.01 16.91 -12.06
C ASP A 140 1.21 15.41 -11.80
N ASN A 141 0.40 14.84 -10.91
CA ASN A 141 0.44 13.40 -10.63
C ASN A 141 -0.08 12.57 -11.80
N ALA A 142 -1.10 13.06 -12.51
CA ALA A 142 -1.64 12.42 -13.71
C ALA A 142 -0.61 12.45 -14.85
N ALA A 143 0.04 13.60 -15.09
CA ALA A 143 1.08 13.76 -16.10
C ALA A 143 2.24 12.79 -15.85
N ARG A 144 2.75 12.73 -14.61
CA ARG A 144 3.81 11.78 -14.26
C ARG A 144 3.39 10.32 -14.45
N LYS A 145 2.13 9.97 -14.16
CA LYS A 145 1.61 8.62 -14.39
C LYS A 145 1.49 8.31 -15.87
N LEU A 146 1.10 9.31 -16.68
CA LEU A 146 0.99 9.20 -18.13
C LEU A 146 2.37 8.91 -18.73
N ASP A 147 3.39 9.68 -18.37
CA ASP A 147 4.77 9.48 -18.83
C ASP A 147 5.31 8.09 -18.46
N VAL A 148 5.09 7.66 -17.22
CA VAL A 148 5.50 6.33 -16.74
C VAL A 148 4.80 5.23 -17.52
N HIS A 149 3.53 5.41 -17.89
CA HIS A 149 2.77 4.43 -18.65
C HIS A 149 3.22 4.42 -20.12
N ALA A 150 3.43 5.57 -20.74
CA ALA A 150 3.94 5.73 -22.10
C ALA A 150 5.31 5.07 -22.29
N ALA A 151 6.21 5.27 -21.32
CA ALA A 151 7.55 4.70 -21.33
C ALA A 151 7.55 3.16 -21.38
N ARG A 152 6.49 2.48 -20.93
CA ARG A 152 6.36 1.01 -21.04
C ARG A 152 6.25 0.53 -22.48
N PHE A 153 5.76 1.39 -23.38
CA PHE A 153 5.61 1.12 -24.80
C PHE A 153 6.67 1.81 -25.65
N GLY A 154 7.67 2.44 -25.02
CA GLY A 154 8.69 3.22 -25.71
C GLY A 154 8.15 4.49 -26.36
N MET A 155 7.11 5.09 -25.78
CA MET A 155 6.40 6.27 -26.30
C MET A 155 6.52 7.47 -25.34
N THR A 156 6.28 8.67 -25.84
CA THR A 156 6.00 9.86 -25.01
C THR A 156 4.54 9.89 -24.54
N GLY A 157 4.25 10.77 -23.57
CA GLY A 157 2.88 10.96 -23.07
C GLY A 157 1.90 11.33 -24.19
N GLU A 158 2.31 12.19 -25.12
CA GLU A 158 1.49 12.61 -26.26
C GLU A 158 1.28 11.45 -27.26
N GLU A 159 2.34 10.72 -27.59
CA GLU A 159 2.29 9.60 -28.54
C GLU A 159 1.36 8.47 -28.04
N VAL A 160 1.40 8.18 -26.74
CA VAL A 160 0.53 7.15 -26.17
C VAL A 160 -0.93 7.58 -26.14
N VAL A 161 -1.21 8.87 -25.94
CA VAL A 161 -2.58 9.43 -26.03
C VAL A 161 -3.10 9.36 -27.46
N GLU A 162 -2.30 9.73 -28.45
CA GLU A 162 -2.68 9.62 -29.86
C GLU A 162 -3.00 8.15 -30.23
N LYS A 163 -2.19 7.22 -29.73
CA LYS A 163 -2.43 5.78 -29.92
C LYS A 163 -3.70 5.32 -29.20
N ALA A 164 -3.95 5.80 -27.99
CA ALA A 164 -5.17 5.51 -27.24
C ALA A 164 -6.43 5.98 -27.98
N LEU A 165 -6.41 7.19 -28.54
CA LEU A 165 -7.49 7.74 -29.37
C LEU A 165 -7.73 6.93 -30.65
N LYS A 166 -6.72 6.26 -31.21
CA LYS A 166 -6.91 5.38 -32.37
C LYS A 166 -7.55 4.04 -32.00
N VAL A 167 -7.21 3.51 -30.83
CA VAL A 167 -7.80 2.26 -30.30
C VAL A 167 -9.23 2.50 -29.83
N LYS A 168 -9.45 3.66 -29.20
CA LYS A 168 -10.74 4.10 -28.69
C LYS A 168 -10.98 5.54 -29.17
N PRO A 169 -11.44 5.72 -30.42
CA PRO A 169 -11.84 7.05 -30.90
C PRO A 169 -12.90 7.61 -29.96
N GLU A 170 -12.79 8.90 -29.65
CA GLU A 170 -13.66 9.59 -28.70
C GLU A 170 -15.14 9.23 -28.90
N VAL A 171 -15.71 8.71 -27.81
CA VAL A 171 -17.13 8.67 -27.45
C VAL A 171 -18.07 8.11 -28.54
N VAL A 172 -18.38 6.81 -28.44
CA VAL A 172 -19.76 6.40 -28.71
C VAL A 172 -20.60 7.22 -27.73
N GLU A 173 -21.44 8.13 -28.24
CA GLU A 173 -22.41 8.86 -27.43
C GLU A 173 -22.95 7.91 -26.36
N ASN A 174 -22.71 8.23 -25.09
CA ASN A 174 -23.31 7.52 -23.99
C ASN A 174 -24.43 8.42 -23.48
N PRO A 175 -25.64 8.35 -24.08
CA PRO A 175 -26.73 9.25 -23.75
C PRO A 175 -27.05 9.32 -22.26
N ILE A 176 -26.71 8.26 -21.51
CA ILE A 176 -26.91 8.21 -20.06
C ILE A 176 -25.88 9.10 -19.35
N GLU A 177 -24.61 9.04 -19.74
CA GLU A 177 -23.52 9.81 -19.13
C GLU A 177 -23.63 11.29 -19.49
N ASP A 178 -23.99 11.61 -20.74
CA ASP A 178 -24.25 12.99 -21.16
C ASP A 178 -25.46 13.58 -20.45
N ALA A 179 -26.55 12.81 -20.29
CA ALA A 179 -27.70 13.22 -19.50
C ALA A 179 -27.35 13.41 -18.02
N MET A 180 -26.51 12.55 -17.46
CA MET A 180 -26.01 12.69 -16.08
C MET A 180 -25.17 13.94 -15.90
N ASN A 181 -24.23 14.20 -16.81
CA ASN A 181 -23.37 15.38 -16.75
C ASN A 181 -24.18 16.67 -16.92
N ALA A 182 -25.13 16.70 -17.85
CA ALA A 182 -26.06 17.81 -18.02
C ALA A 182 -26.92 18.05 -16.76
N GLU A 183 -27.36 16.97 -16.10
CA GLU A 183 -28.13 17.07 -14.86
C GLU A 183 -27.28 17.54 -13.68
N VAL A 184 -26.05 17.06 -13.55
CA VAL A 184 -25.08 17.53 -12.55
C VAL A 184 -24.79 19.01 -12.77
N GLU A 185 -24.55 19.43 -14.00
CA GLU A 185 -24.32 20.84 -14.32
C GLU A 185 -25.56 21.70 -13.99
N ARG A 186 -26.77 21.22 -14.33
CA ARG A 186 -28.04 21.87 -13.98
C ARG A 186 -28.19 22.03 -12.47
N LEU A 187 -27.86 21.00 -11.70
CA LEU A 187 -27.95 21.00 -10.24
C LEU A 187 -26.89 21.91 -9.60
N LEU A 188 -25.68 21.97 -10.16
CA LEU A 188 -24.60 22.77 -9.61
C LEU A 188 -24.66 24.23 -10.03
N LYS A 189 -25.32 24.56 -11.15
CA LYS A 189 -25.40 25.91 -11.73
C LYS A 189 -25.74 27.03 -10.72
N PRO A 190 -26.71 26.87 -9.79
CA PRO A 190 -27.04 27.92 -8.82
C PRO A 190 -25.92 28.22 -7.82
N TYR A 191 -24.97 27.29 -7.64
CA TYR A 191 -23.93 27.36 -6.63
C TYR A 191 -22.57 27.80 -7.19
N LEU A 192 -22.41 27.80 -8.53
CA LEU A 192 -21.13 28.12 -9.18
C LEU A 192 -20.66 29.56 -8.94
N SER A 193 -21.57 30.49 -8.68
CA SER A 193 -21.26 31.90 -8.38
C SER A 193 -21.12 32.19 -6.89
N MET A 194 -21.33 31.20 -6.02
CA MET A 194 -21.27 31.41 -4.57
C MET A 194 -19.83 31.46 -4.08
N ASN A 195 -19.57 32.34 -3.12
CA ASN A 195 -18.31 32.33 -2.41
C ASN A 195 -18.27 31.19 -1.38
N LYS A 196 -17.07 30.88 -0.87
CA LYS A 196 -16.86 29.76 0.06
C LYS A 196 -17.75 29.82 1.31
N GLY A 197 -18.05 31.01 1.82
CA GLY A 197 -18.91 31.18 2.99
C GLY A 197 -20.37 30.83 2.69
N GLU A 198 -20.88 31.30 1.55
CA GLU A 198 -22.24 31.01 1.08
C GLU A 198 -22.44 29.50 0.81
N LEU A 199 -21.44 28.87 0.18
CA LEU A 199 -21.44 27.43 -0.09
C LEU A 199 -21.44 26.61 1.22
N LEU A 200 -20.68 27.03 2.23
CA LEU A 200 -20.66 26.37 3.53
C LEU A 200 -22.01 26.44 4.25
N HIS A 201 -22.73 27.56 4.13
CA HIS A 201 -24.08 27.68 4.69
C HIS A 201 -25.07 26.73 4.01
N VAL A 202 -25.05 26.66 2.68
CA VAL A 202 -25.91 25.72 1.92
C VAL A 202 -25.64 24.26 2.32
N ILE A 203 -24.37 23.89 2.45
CA ILE A 203 -23.97 22.53 2.87
C ILE A 203 -24.41 22.26 4.31
N LEU A 204 -24.22 23.21 5.22
CA LEU A 204 -24.62 23.08 6.61
C LEU A 204 -26.15 22.90 6.74
N ASP A 205 -26.92 23.71 6.03
CA ASP A 205 -28.40 23.62 6.01
C ASP A 205 -28.86 22.27 5.47
N PHE A 206 -28.22 21.75 4.42
CA PHE A 206 -28.51 20.43 3.87
C PHE A 206 -28.20 19.31 4.87
N VAL A 207 -27.04 19.34 5.53
CA VAL A 207 -26.63 18.34 6.52
C VAL A 207 -27.57 18.36 7.73
N LEU A 208 -27.96 19.55 8.21
CA LEU A 208 -28.89 19.70 9.31
C LEU A 208 -30.31 19.22 8.95
N ALA A 209 -30.75 19.42 7.70
CA ALA A 209 -32.03 18.91 7.23
C ALA A 209 -32.09 17.38 7.10
N GLN A 210 -30.95 16.71 6.87
CA GLN A 210 -30.86 15.25 6.79
C GLN A 210 -30.66 14.57 8.16
N GLY A 211 -30.18 15.30 9.17
CA GLY A 211 -29.93 14.79 10.54
C GLY A 211 -31.15 14.79 11.47
N GLY A 212 -32.34 15.13 10.97
CA GLY A 212 -33.58 15.24 11.76
C GLY A 212 -34.56 14.06 11.64
N LYS A 213 -34.09 12.86 11.26
CA LYS A 213 -34.90 11.63 11.24
C LYS A 213 -34.24 10.52 12.05
#